data_AF-A0A0M8P5G9-F1
#
_entry.id   AF-A0A0M8P5G9-F1
#
_cell.length_a   1.000
_cell.length_b   1.000
_cell.length_c   1.000
_cell.angle_alpha   90.00
_cell.angle_beta   90.00
_cell.angle_gamma   90.00
#
_symmetry.space_group_name_H-M   'P 1'
#
loop_
_entity.id
_entity.type
_entity.pdbx_description
1 polymer ?
#
loop_
_entity_poly.entity_id
_entity_poly.type
_entity_poly.pdbx_seq_one_letter_code
_entity_poly.pdbx_strand_id
1 'polypeptide(L)'
;MRAAVSLGINATCKNLRFRDPRKVEEARQTWRGIVITDRYVSLENSQAPNTYIDRSIAAESKDWAKVEVDSFTRLAHASQLLDRVLVHIHTTQSNPLFDSVEAVQILKSLTSFLVTFQSGDSDPPHPLSDSALALCRSAMLETLEVGSHMNIPDNEYCIRTSINILKSLVHEIARGAEISPPVEMMTLSVFLPHCIYKAAMVCLGDARVSGCVDPESLIQPLKDLLGYLGMRWVAAKRYLAKVESS
;
A
#
# COMPACT_ATOMS: atom_id res chain seq x y z
N MET A 1 8.35 18.83 1.20
CA MET A 1 7.34 19.08 2.26
C MET A 1 7.44 20.48 2.88
N ARG A 2 8.55 20.88 3.54
CA ARG A 2 8.69 22.22 4.18
C ARG A 2 8.39 23.39 3.23
N ALA A 3 8.93 23.36 2.02
CA ALA A 3 8.66 24.40 1.01
C ALA A 3 7.16 24.52 0.65
N ALA A 4 6.44 23.40 0.50
CA ALA A 4 5.01 23.42 0.21
C ALA A 4 4.18 23.96 1.38
N VAL A 5 4.57 23.63 2.61
CA VAL A 5 3.97 24.20 3.83
C VAL A 5 4.23 25.70 3.93
N SER A 6 5.46 26.16 3.67
CA SER A 6 5.81 27.59 3.63
C SER A 6 5.04 28.37 2.55
N LEU A 7 4.68 27.71 1.45
CA LEU A 7 3.85 28.27 0.38
C LEU A 7 2.34 28.22 0.71
N GLY A 8 1.93 27.66 1.86
CA GLY A 8 0.55 27.54 2.28
C GLY A 8 -0.27 26.53 1.48
N ILE A 9 0.37 25.67 0.70
CA ILE A 9 -0.28 24.67 -0.18
C ILE A 9 -1.03 23.61 0.64
N ASN A 10 -0.71 23.47 1.93
CA ASN A 10 -1.36 22.57 2.88
C ASN A 10 -2.67 23.11 3.48
N ALA A 11 -3.02 24.37 3.23
CA ALA A 11 -4.20 24.97 3.83
C ALA A 11 -5.49 24.42 3.20
N THR A 12 -6.52 24.15 4.02
CA THR A 12 -7.87 23.82 3.53
C THR A 12 -8.36 24.91 2.56
N CYS A 13 -9.14 24.55 1.53
CA CYS A 13 -9.52 25.40 0.39
C CYS A 13 -9.97 26.83 0.74
N LYS A 14 -10.45 27.08 1.97
CA LYS A 14 -10.88 28.40 2.44
C LYS A 14 -9.73 29.37 2.75
N ASN A 15 -8.50 28.88 2.91
CA ASN A 15 -7.33 29.65 3.35
C ASN A 15 -6.25 29.80 2.27
N LEU A 16 -6.45 29.21 1.10
CA LEU A 16 -5.54 29.38 -0.03
C LEU A 16 -5.70 30.79 -0.59
N ARG A 17 -4.60 31.56 -0.64
CA ARG A 17 -4.59 32.96 -1.11
C ARG A 17 -4.77 33.11 -2.64
N PHE A 18 -5.11 32.04 -3.35
CA PHE A 18 -5.30 32.07 -4.80
C PHE A 18 -6.68 32.61 -5.13
N ARG A 19 -6.74 33.66 -5.95
CA ARG A 19 -8.00 34.18 -6.51
C ARG A 19 -8.54 33.35 -7.68
N ASP A 20 -7.68 32.59 -8.32
CA ASP A 20 -8.01 31.77 -9.49
C ASP A 20 -8.38 30.34 -9.04
N PRO A 21 -9.62 29.88 -9.29
CA PRO A 21 -10.06 28.52 -8.96
C PRO A 21 -9.17 27.41 -9.54
N ARG A 22 -8.57 27.62 -10.72
CA ARG A 22 -7.68 26.63 -11.35
C ARG A 22 -6.39 26.44 -10.55
N LYS A 23 -5.82 27.54 -10.05
CA LYS A 23 -4.62 27.51 -9.21
C LYS A 23 -4.89 26.90 -7.84
N VAL A 24 -6.10 27.09 -7.30
CA VAL A 24 -6.55 26.39 -6.08
C VAL A 24 -6.55 24.88 -6.31
N GLU A 25 -7.10 24.43 -7.44
CA GLU A 25 -7.16 23.01 -7.78
C GLU A 25 -5.79 22.41 -8.04
N GLU A 26 -4.92 23.09 -8.81
CA GLU A 26 -3.54 22.67 -9.04
C GLU A 26 -2.75 22.55 -7.72
N ALA A 27 -2.90 23.53 -6.82
CA ALA A 27 -2.29 23.48 -5.50
C ALA A 27 -2.82 22.28 -4.68
N ARG A 28 -4.13 22.00 -4.76
CA ARG A 28 -4.76 20.85 -4.10
C ARG A 28 -4.19 19.52 -4.58
N GLN A 29 -4.10 19.34 -5.90
CA GLN A 29 -3.55 18.11 -6.48
C GLN A 29 -2.04 17.97 -6.18
N THR A 30 -1.31 19.08 -6.21
CA THR A 30 0.11 19.11 -5.81
C THR A 30 0.28 18.70 -4.34
N TRP A 31 -0.55 19.22 -3.44
CA TRP A 31 -0.53 18.84 -2.02
C TRP A 31 -0.80 17.35 -1.83
N ARG A 32 -1.85 16.83 -2.48
CA ARG A 32 -2.20 15.40 -2.47
C ARG A 32 -1.01 14.56 -2.93
N GLY A 33 -0.37 14.92 -4.05
CA GLY A 33 0.80 14.24 -4.57
C GLY A 33 1.95 14.21 -3.56
N ILE A 34 2.26 15.36 -2.94
CA ILE A 34 3.30 15.45 -1.90
C ILE A 34 2.99 14.55 -0.70
N VAL A 35 1.74 14.53 -0.22
CA VAL A 35 1.32 13.70 0.92
C VAL A 35 1.37 12.21 0.57
N ILE A 36 0.93 11.82 -0.64
CA ILE A 36 1.00 10.44 -1.12
C ILE A 36 2.46 9.97 -1.13
N THR A 37 3.35 10.75 -1.74
CA THR A 37 4.78 10.41 -1.80
C THR A 37 5.40 10.32 -0.41
N ASP A 38 5.12 11.25 0.49
CA ASP A 38 5.68 11.24 1.84
C ASP A 38 5.26 9.97 2.62
N ARG A 39 3.99 9.60 2.56
CA ARG A 39 3.49 8.36 3.19
C ARG A 39 4.12 7.11 2.58
N TYR A 40 4.31 7.08 1.28
CA TYR A 40 5.01 5.98 0.64
C TYR A 40 6.48 5.91 1.05
N VAL A 41 7.16 7.04 1.21
CA VAL A 41 8.51 7.08 1.76
C VAL A 41 8.55 6.60 3.22
N SER A 42 7.57 6.95 4.05
CA SER A 42 7.44 6.41 5.41
C SER A 42 7.32 4.89 5.39
N LEU A 43 6.52 4.32 4.48
CA LEU A 43 6.40 2.88 4.28
C LEU A 43 7.75 2.25 3.90
N GLU A 44 8.42 2.78 2.87
CA GLU A 44 9.71 2.26 2.38
C GLU A 44 10.81 2.25 3.45
N ASN A 45 10.78 3.22 4.37
CA ASN A 45 11.75 3.35 5.46
C ASN A 45 11.31 2.66 6.75
N SER A 46 10.12 2.05 6.79
CA SER A 46 9.51 1.53 8.02
C SER A 46 9.52 2.56 9.15
N GLN A 47 9.13 3.80 8.82
CA GLN A 47 9.11 4.94 9.73
C GLN A 47 7.69 5.36 10.07
N ALA A 48 7.50 5.83 11.32
CA ALA A 48 6.24 6.41 11.74
C ALA A 48 5.92 7.63 10.87
N PRO A 49 4.65 7.83 10.48
CA PRO A 49 4.27 9.03 9.76
C PRO A 49 4.55 10.25 10.64
N ASN A 50 5.16 11.28 10.05
CA ASN A 50 5.51 12.49 10.78
C ASN A 50 4.23 13.27 11.15
N THR A 51 3.84 13.18 12.43
CA THR A 51 2.59 13.69 13.01
C THR A 51 2.53 15.22 13.12
N TYR A 52 3.65 15.91 12.89
CA TYR A 52 3.74 17.38 13.04
C TYR A 52 3.04 18.19 11.94
N ILE A 53 2.50 17.56 10.91
CA ILE A 53 1.95 18.25 9.74
C ILE A 53 0.52 17.77 9.52
N ASP A 54 -0.42 18.70 9.37
CA ASP A 54 -1.79 18.42 8.95
C ASP A 54 -1.76 17.73 7.57
N ARG A 55 -1.75 16.39 7.58
CA ARG A 55 -1.76 15.51 6.41
C ARG A 55 -3.19 15.23 5.94
N SER A 56 -4.17 15.99 6.42
CA SER A 56 -5.56 15.83 6.02
C SER A 56 -5.70 16.15 4.53
N ILE A 57 -5.71 15.11 3.72
CA ILE A 57 -6.31 15.19 2.39
C ILE A 57 -7.80 15.29 2.70
N ALA A 58 -8.41 16.46 2.44
CA ALA A 58 -9.84 16.66 2.68
C ALA A 58 -10.62 15.45 2.15
N ALA A 59 -11.19 14.69 3.09
CA ALA A 59 -11.99 13.52 2.77
C ALA A 59 -13.25 14.05 2.08
N GLU A 60 -13.28 13.93 0.75
CA GLU A 60 -14.55 13.97 0.05
C GLU A 60 -15.28 12.70 0.50
N SER A 61 -16.16 12.86 1.49
CA SER A 61 -17.14 11.85 1.90
C SER A 61 -18.07 11.61 0.70
N LYS A 62 -17.61 10.80 -0.24
CA LYS A 62 -18.38 10.31 -1.37
C LYS A 62 -18.66 8.84 -1.14
N ASP A 63 -19.89 8.46 -1.44
CA ASP A 63 -20.30 7.07 -1.59
C ASP A 63 -19.54 6.49 -2.80
N TRP A 64 -18.37 5.89 -2.55
CA TRP A 64 -17.43 5.41 -3.56
C TRP A 64 -18.04 4.36 -4.52
N ALA A 65 -19.17 3.76 -4.12
CA ALA A 65 -19.91 2.81 -4.93
C ALA A 65 -20.73 3.45 -6.07
N LYS A 66 -20.88 4.79 -6.10
CA LYS A 66 -21.82 5.47 -7.02
C LYS A 66 -21.21 6.53 -7.93
N VAL A 67 -19.92 6.80 -7.84
CA VAL A 67 -19.26 7.84 -8.64
C VAL A 67 -18.07 7.20 -9.36
N GLU A 68 -17.95 7.46 -10.65
CA GLU A 68 -16.72 7.20 -11.40
C GLU A 68 -15.62 8.08 -10.81
N VAL A 69 -14.84 7.52 -9.88
CA VAL A 69 -13.79 8.27 -9.19
C VAL A 69 -12.50 8.20 -9.99
N ASP A 70 -11.92 9.36 -10.27
CA ASP A 70 -10.65 9.45 -11.00
C ASP A 70 -9.51 8.70 -10.28
N SER A 71 -8.55 8.20 -11.06
CA SER A 71 -7.44 7.37 -10.57
C SER A 71 -6.59 8.07 -9.50
N PHE A 72 -6.46 9.40 -9.58
CA PHE A 72 -5.68 10.15 -8.61
C PHE A 72 -6.42 10.31 -7.27
N THR A 73 -7.73 10.49 -7.30
CA THR A 73 -8.57 10.48 -6.09
C THR A 73 -8.58 9.09 -5.43
N ARG A 74 -8.63 8.01 -6.22
CA ARG A 74 -8.45 6.63 -5.70
C ARG A 74 -7.09 6.46 -5.03
N LEU A 75 -6.02 6.96 -5.66
CA LEU A 75 -4.67 6.91 -5.11
C LEU A 75 -4.54 7.71 -3.81
N ALA A 76 -5.14 8.90 -3.75
CA ALA A 76 -5.17 9.72 -2.55
C ALA A 76 -5.89 9.00 -1.39
N HIS A 77 -6.97 8.26 -1.70
CA HIS A 77 -7.67 7.46 -0.70
C HIS A 77 -6.86 6.24 -0.24
N ALA A 78 -6.25 5.50 -1.17
CA ALA A 78 -5.32 4.41 -0.85
C ALA A 78 -4.20 4.88 0.09
N SER A 79 -3.66 6.07 -0.18
CA SER A 79 -2.66 6.71 0.66
C SER A 79 -3.18 7.06 2.06
N GLN A 80 -4.42 7.49 2.22
CA GLN A 80 -5.02 7.72 3.55
C GLN A 80 -5.15 6.41 4.34
N LEU A 81 -5.55 5.31 3.68
CA LEU A 81 -5.61 4.00 4.33
C LEU A 81 -4.23 3.52 4.75
N LEU A 82 -3.21 3.71 3.90
CA LEU A 82 -1.81 3.44 4.24
C LEU A 82 -1.35 4.26 5.45
N ASP A 83 -1.70 5.54 5.55
CA ASP A 83 -1.34 6.38 6.71
C ASP A 83 -1.88 5.80 8.01
N ARG A 84 -3.15 5.36 8.03
CA ARG A 84 -3.77 4.72 9.20
C ARG A 84 -3.05 3.44 9.58
N VAL A 85 -2.68 2.62 8.58
CA VAL A 85 -1.91 1.39 8.77
C VAL A 85 -0.56 1.69 9.40
N LEU A 86 0.17 2.67 8.85
CA LEU A 86 1.48 3.06 9.37
C LEU A 86 1.36 3.58 10.81
N VAL A 87 0.38 4.44 11.12
CA VAL A 87 0.13 4.90 12.51
C VAL A 87 -0.13 3.70 13.43
N HIS A 88 -1.02 2.80 13.04
CA HIS A 88 -1.42 1.66 13.84
C HIS A 88 -0.25 0.70 14.11
N ILE A 89 0.53 0.36 13.09
CA ILE A 89 1.69 -0.53 13.21
C ILE A 89 2.75 0.07 14.14
N HIS A 90 3.09 1.34 13.96
CA HIS A 90 4.11 1.99 14.80
C HIS A 90 3.65 2.17 16.24
N THR A 91 2.34 2.45 16.45
CA THR A 91 1.76 2.53 17.79
C THR A 91 1.79 1.16 18.47
N THR A 92 1.42 0.10 17.74
CA THR A 92 1.49 -1.30 18.22
C THR A 92 2.91 -1.72 18.58
N GLN A 93 3.90 -1.30 17.79
CA GLN A 93 5.31 -1.58 18.10
C GLN A 93 5.81 -0.82 19.33
N SER A 94 5.27 0.37 19.60
CA SER A 94 5.69 1.23 20.72
C SER A 94 4.93 0.94 22.02
N ASN A 95 3.73 0.36 21.93
CA ASN A 95 2.88 0.00 23.05
C ASN A 95 2.30 -1.41 22.81
N PRO A 96 2.63 -2.42 23.64
CA PRO A 96 2.27 -3.82 23.39
C PRO A 96 0.76 -4.12 23.49
N LEU A 97 -0.06 -3.15 23.89
CA LEU A 97 -1.51 -3.27 23.81
C LEU A 97 -1.99 -3.05 22.37
N PHE A 98 -2.05 -4.14 21.60
CA PHE A 98 -2.62 -4.14 20.26
C PHE A 98 -4.10 -3.78 20.27
N ASP A 99 -4.46 -2.73 19.53
CA ASP A 99 -5.87 -2.39 19.31
C ASP A 99 -6.44 -3.25 18.18
N SER A 100 -6.95 -4.43 18.55
CA SER A 100 -7.55 -5.37 17.61
C SER A 100 -8.79 -4.81 16.92
N VAL A 101 -9.49 -3.86 17.56
CA VAL A 101 -10.67 -3.21 16.99
C VAL A 101 -10.24 -2.28 15.85
N GLU A 102 -9.20 -1.48 16.07
CA GLU A 102 -8.63 -0.62 15.03
C GLU A 102 -8.10 -1.45 13.85
N ALA A 103 -7.36 -2.52 14.12
CA ALA A 103 -6.82 -3.40 13.07
C ALA A 103 -7.93 -4.00 12.19
N VAL A 104 -9.00 -4.51 12.82
CA VAL A 104 -10.17 -5.05 12.10
C VAL A 104 -10.84 -3.96 11.27
N GLN A 105 -10.94 -2.74 11.78
CA GLN A 105 -11.57 -1.63 11.06
C GLN A 105 -10.71 -1.15 9.88
N ILE A 106 -9.39 -1.14 10.03
CA ILE A 106 -8.42 -0.91 8.95
C ILE A 106 -8.58 -1.96 7.87
N LEU A 107 -8.56 -3.26 8.23
CA LEU A 107 -8.70 -4.37 7.29
C LEU A 107 -10.05 -4.32 6.56
N LYS A 108 -11.16 -4.06 7.27
CA LYS A 108 -12.48 -3.87 6.65
C LYS A 108 -12.47 -2.73 5.62
N SER A 109 -11.82 -1.61 5.95
CA SER A 109 -11.72 -0.46 5.05
C SER A 109 -10.89 -0.79 3.80
N LEU A 110 -9.73 -1.44 3.98
CA LEU A 110 -8.87 -1.90 2.89
C LEU A 110 -9.60 -2.90 1.98
N THR A 111 -10.22 -3.93 2.55
CA THR A 111 -10.97 -4.94 1.80
C THR A 111 -12.13 -4.32 1.03
N SER A 112 -12.93 -3.48 1.69
CA SER A 112 -14.04 -2.78 1.02
C SER A 112 -13.55 -1.93 -0.16
N PHE A 113 -12.39 -1.30 -0.03
CA PHE A 113 -11.84 -0.50 -1.11
C PHE A 113 -11.26 -1.37 -2.23
N LEU A 114 -10.58 -2.48 -1.90
CA LEU A 114 -10.07 -3.45 -2.88
C LEU A 114 -11.16 -4.07 -3.76
N VAL A 115 -12.36 -4.32 -3.20
CA VAL A 115 -13.51 -4.81 -3.98
C VAL A 115 -13.88 -3.84 -5.10
N THR A 116 -13.70 -2.53 -4.93
CA THR A 116 -14.01 -1.54 -5.98
C THR A 116 -13.13 -1.67 -7.23
N PHE A 117 -11.98 -2.37 -7.15
CA PHE A 117 -11.11 -2.63 -8.29
C PHE A 117 -11.57 -3.83 -9.12
N GLN A 118 -12.51 -4.63 -8.62
CA GLN A 118 -13.00 -5.86 -9.26
C GLN A 118 -14.32 -5.66 -10.03
N SER A 119 -14.97 -4.50 -9.89
CA SER A 119 -16.38 -4.28 -10.29
C SER A 119 -16.58 -3.58 -11.65
N GLY A 120 -15.66 -3.72 -12.61
CA GLY A 120 -15.77 -3.09 -13.93
C GLY A 120 -16.31 -4.03 -15.01
N ASP A 121 -17.25 -3.56 -15.85
CA ASP A 121 -17.75 -4.24 -17.07
C ASP A 121 -16.76 -4.21 -18.25
N SER A 122 -15.57 -3.64 -18.06
CA SER A 122 -14.47 -3.58 -19.04
C SER A 122 -13.43 -4.65 -18.70
N ASP A 123 -12.62 -5.07 -19.68
CA ASP A 123 -11.45 -5.93 -19.41
C ASP A 123 -10.71 -5.39 -18.18
N PRO A 124 -10.59 -6.19 -17.09
CA PRO A 124 -10.07 -5.68 -15.84
C PRO A 124 -8.64 -5.18 -16.09
N PRO A 125 -8.31 -3.93 -15.71
CA PRO A 125 -6.96 -3.43 -15.88
C PRO A 125 -5.99 -4.37 -15.18
N HIS A 126 -4.80 -4.57 -15.78
CA HIS A 126 -3.80 -5.50 -15.27
C HIS A 126 -3.66 -5.37 -13.75
N PRO A 127 -3.70 -6.46 -12.95
CA PRO A 127 -3.76 -6.40 -11.49
C PRO A 127 -2.66 -5.60 -10.79
N LEU A 128 -1.61 -5.21 -11.54
CA LEU A 128 -0.41 -4.54 -11.05
C LEU A 128 -0.19 -3.14 -11.65
N SER A 129 -1.05 -2.68 -12.57
CA SER A 129 -0.92 -1.36 -13.20
C SER A 129 -1.53 -0.23 -12.37
N ASP A 130 -2.53 -0.54 -11.54
CA ASP A 130 -3.20 0.46 -10.72
C ASP A 130 -2.37 0.84 -9.47
N SER A 131 -2.04 2.13 -9.37
CA SER A 131 -1.22 2.69 -8.29
C SER A 131 -1.92 2.66 -6.93
N ALA A 132 -3.23 2.85 -6.89
CA ALA A 132 -4.02 2.80 -5.67
C ALA A 132 -4.12 1.35 -5.16
N LEU A 133 -4.31 0.40 -6.08
CA LEU A 133 -4.29 -1.03 -5.77
C LEU A 133 -2.94 -1.47 -5.18
N ALA A 134 -1.83 -1.05 -5.77
CA ALA A 134 -0.48 -1.36 -5.27
C ALA A 134 -0.24 -0.84 -3.84
N LEU A 135 -0.66 0.41 -3.55
CA LEU A 135 -0.59 0.96 -2.19
C LEU A 135 -1.47 0.20 -1.19
N CYS A 136 -2.70 -0.14 -1.57
CA CYS A 136 -3.60 -0.89 -0.69
C CYS A 136 -3.11 -2.30 -0.40
N ARG A 137 -2.55 -2.99 -1.40
CA ARG A 137 -1.93 -4.30 -1.18
C ARG A 137 -0.71 -4.20 -0.27
N SER A 138 0.13 -3.18 -0.43
CA SER A 138 1.24 -2.91 0.50
C SER A 138 0.75 -2.71 1.94
N ALA A 139 -0.26 -1.87 2.12
CA ALA A 139 -0.85 -1.61 3.43
C ALA A 139 -1.47 -2.88 4.05
N MET A 140 -2.14 -3.70 3.23
CA MET A 140 -2.76 -4.94 3.68
C MET A 140 -1.72 -5.99 4.09
N LEU A 141 -0.64 -6.14 3.32
CA LEU A 141 0.49 -7.01 3.65
C LEU A 141 1.10 -6.64 5.01
N GLU A 142 1.43 -5.36 5.22
CA GLU A 142 2.00 -4.87 6.49
C GLU A 142 1.08 -5.13 7.69
N THR A 143 -0.22 -4.84 7.55
CA THR A 143 -1.19 -5.03 8.64
C THR A 143 -1.34 -6.51 9.01
N LEU A 144 -1.45 -7.37 7.99
CA LEU A 144 -1.64 -8.81 8.18
C LEU A 144 -0.37 -9.49 8.70
N GLU A 145 0.81 -9.08 8.24
CA GLU A 145 2.10 -9.57 8.73
C GLU A 145 2.24 -9.27 10.23
N VAL A 146 2.00 -8.02 10.64
CA VAL A 146 2.00 -7.63 12.06
C VAL A 146 0.98 -8.48 12.85
N GLY A 147 -0.27 -8.56 12.38
CA GLY A 147 -1.31 -9.36 13.03
C GLY A 147 -0.99 -10.85 13.15
N SER A 148 -0.24 -11.41 12.20
CA SER A 148 0.17 -12.82 12.22
C SER A 148 1.24 -13.16 13.25
N HIS A 149 2.00 -12.15 13.71
CA HIS A 149 3.08 -12.31 14.69
C HIS A 149 2.70 -11.87 16.11
N MET A 150 1.47 -11.37 16.31
CA MET A 150 1.02 -10.94 17.63
C MET A 150 0.77 -12.15 18.55
N ASN A 151 1.31 -12.10 19.76
CA ASN A 151 1.07 -13.10 20.79
C ASN A 151 -0.01 -12.60 21.76
N ILE A 152 -1.27 -12.66 21.34
CA ILE A 152 -2.43 -12.23 22.14
C ILE A 152 -3.08 -13.49 22.75
N PRO A 153 -3.23 -13.57 24.09
CA PRO A 153 -3.94 -14.66 24.75
C PRO A 153 -5.35 -14.83 24.16
N ASP A 154 -5.77 -16.08 23.93
CA ASP A 154 -7.10 -16.45 23.40
C ASP A 154 -7.46 -15.92 22.00
N ASN A 155 -6.49 -15.48 21.20
CA ASN A 155 -6.73 -14.89 19.88
C ASN A 155 -6.25 -15.74 18.67
N GLU A 156 -6.12 -17.05 18.85
CA GLU A 156 -5.60 -17.97 17.82
C GLU A 156 -6.41 -17.90 16.50
N TYR A 157 -7.72 -17.70 16.59
CA TYR A 157 -8.59 -17.57 15.42
C TYR A 157 -8.24 -16.35 14.56
N CYS A 158 -7.97 -15.19 15.17
CA CYS A 158 -7.60 -13.99 14.42
C CYS A 158 -6.21 -14.10 13.81
N ILE A 159 -5.25 -14.72 14.52
CA ILE A 159 -3.92 -15.01 13.98
C ILE A 159 -4.04 -15.92 12.75
N ARG A 160 -4.77 -17.03 12.87
CA ARG A 160 -4.99 -17.96 11.76
C ARG A 160 -5.69 -17.30 10.58
N THR A 161 -6.70 -16.48 10.85
CA THR A 161 -7.42 -15.73 9.81
C THR A 161 -6.48 -14.75 9.09
N SER A 162 -5.63 -14.04 9.85
CA SER A 162 -4.65 -13.12 9.28
C SER A 162 -3.65 -13.85 8.37
N ILE A 163 -3.13 -14.99 8.81
CA ILE A 163 -2.24 -15.85 8.02
C ILE A 163 -2.93 -16.31 6.72
N ASN A 164 -4.19 -16.76 6.79
CA ASN A 164 -4.91 -17.25 5.61
C ASN A 164 -5.15 -16.13 4.58
N ILE A 165 -5.56 -14.93 5.04
CA ILE A 165 -5.75 -13.78 4.17
C ILE A 165 -4.39 -13.36 3.56
N LEU A 166 -3.33 -13.35 4.38
CA LEU A 166 -1.98 -13.01 3.94
C LEU A 166 -1.50 -13.96 2.83
N LYS A 167 -1.66 -15.28 3.03
CA LYS A 167 -1.31 -16.28 2.01
C LYS A 167 -2.11 -16.07 0.73
N SER A 168 -3.42 -15.85 0.83
CA SER A 168 -4.27 -15.59 -0.34
C SER A 168 -3.80 -14.38 -1.14
N LEU A 169 -3.49 -13.27 -0.45
CA LEU A 169 -3.01 -12.04 -1.06
C LEU A 169 -1.65 -12.23 -1.76
N VAL A 170 -0.73 -12.94 -1.12
CA VAL A 170 0.59 -13.26 -1.70
C VAL A 170 0.44 -14.06 -2.99
N HIS A 171 -0.43 -15.08 -3.00
CA HIS A 171 -0.68 -15.88 -4.20
C HIS A 171 -1.30 -15.03 -5.32
N GLU A 172 -2.19 -14.09 -5.00
CA GLU A 172 -2.76 -13.18 -5.99
C GLU A 172 -1.69 -12.28 -6.63
N ILE A 173 -0.77 -11.74 -5.81
CA ILE A 173 0.34 -10.91 -6.30
C ILE A 173 1.30 -11.74 -7.17
N ALA A 174 1.67 -12.94 -6.72
CA ALA A 174 2.57 -13.83 -7.46
C ALA A 174 1.98 -14.25 -8.82
N ARG A 175 0.70 -14.63 -8.86
CA ARG A 175 -0.01 -14.90 -10.12
C ARG A 175 -0.04 -13.68 -11.03
N GLY A 176 -0.29 -12.49 -10.47
CA GLY A 176 -0.24 -11.24 -11.22
C GLY A 176 1.13 -10.97 -11.83
N ALA A 177 2.21 -11.32 -11.12
CA ALA A 177 3.57 -11.15 -11.62
C ALA A 177 3.90 -12.15 -12.75
N GLU A 178 3.42 -13.38 -12.65
CA GLU A 178 3.62 -14.43 -13.65
C GLU A 178 2.95 -14.10 -15.00
N ILE A 179 1.73 -13.55 -14.99
CA ILE A 179 0.97 -13.25 -16.21
C ILE A 179 1.31 -11.90 -16.85
N SER A 180 2.20 -11.10 -16.23
CA SER A 180 2.55 -9.76 -16.71
C SER A 180 3.40 -9.82 -17.99
N PRO A 181 2.98 -9.25 -19.13
CA PRO A 181 3.79 -9.23 -20.34
C PRO A 181 4.85 -8.11 -20.29
N PRO A 182 6.07 -8.30 -20.84
CA PRO A 182 7.19 -7.35 -20.73
C PRO A 182 6.91 -5.93 -21.25
N VAL A 183 5.99 -5.76 -22.21
CA VAL A 183 5.66 -4.46 -22.84
C VAL A 183 4.69 -3.64 -21.97
N GLU A 184 3.76 -4.29 -21.28
CA GLU A 184 2.82 -3.64 -20.35
C GLU A 184 3.54 -3.18 -19.07
N MET A 185 4.75 -3.71 -18.82
CA MET A 185 5.56 -3.35 -17.65
C MET A 185 6.07 -1.90 -17.65
N MET A 186 6.07 -1.19 -18.80
CA MET A 186 6.45 0.22 -18.88
C MET A 186 5.42 1.16 -18.21
N THR A 187 4.20 0.70 -17.95
CA THR A 187 3.16 1.50 -17.28
C THR A 187 3.04 1.18 -15.79
N LEU A 188 3.86 0.25 -15.26
CA LEU A 188 3.76 -0.17 -13.87
C LEU A 188 4.07 0.97 -12.89
N SER A 189 3.27 0.99 -11.84
CA SER A 189 3.32 2.00 -10.79
C SER A 189 4.65 2.00 -10.03
N VAL A 190 5.08 3.20 -9.63
CA VAL A 190 6.20 3.38 -8.69
C VAL A 190 5.92 2.79 -7.31
N PHE A 191 4.64 2.55 -6.97
CA PHE A 191 4.22 2.00 -5.66
C PHE A 191 4.19 0.46 -5.62
N LEU A 192 4.40 -0.18 -6.76
CA LEU A 192 4.35 -1.63 -6.91
C LEU A 192 5.54 -2.39 -6.27
N PRO A 193 6.79 -1.89 -6.28
CA PRO A 193 7.93 -2.62 -5.74
C PRO A 193 7.73 -3.11 -4.31
N HIS A 194 7.12 -2.28 -3.45
CA HIS A 194 6.94 -2.62 -2.04
C HIS A 194 6.06 -3.86 -1.83
N CYS A 195 4.88 -3.93 -2.47
CA CYS A 195 3.99 -5.08 -2.26
C CYS A 195 4.59 -6.38 -2.82
N ILE A 196 5.33 -6.31 -3.93
CA ILE A 196 6.02 -7.48 -4.49
C ILE A 196 7.12 -7.96 -3.53
N TYR A 197 7.94 -7.03 -3.06
CA TYR A 197 8.98 -7.31 -2.07
C TYR A 197 8.41 -7.97 -0.82
N LYS A 198 7.39 -7.37 -0.21
CA LYS A 198 6.76 -7.92 0.99
C LYS A 198 6.15 -9.28 0.76
N ALA A 199 5.47 -9.50 -0.38
CA ALA A 199 4.95 -10.81 -0.73
C ALA A 199 6.06 -11.88 -0.81
N ALA A 200 7.21 -11.55 -1.42
CA ALA A 200 8.35 -12.45 -1.51
C ALA A 200 8.94 -12.76 -0.12
N MET A 201 9.09 -11.76 0.75
CA MET A 201 9.58 -11.96 2.12
C MET A 201 8.65 -12.85 2.96
N VAL A 202 7.33 -12.71 2.79
CA VAL A 202 6.34 -13.57 3.45
C VAL A 202 6.46 -15.02 2.96
N CYS A 203 6.62 -15.25 1.65
CA CYS A 203 6.88 -16.59 1.10
C CYS A 203 8.14 -17.23 1.71
N LEU A 204 9.24 -16.46 1.77
CA LEU A 204 10.50 -16.92 2.35
C LEU A 204 10.36 -17.24 3.85
N GLY A 205 9.61 -16.43 4.59
CA GLY A 205 9.32 -16.67 6.00
C GLY A 205 8.54 -17.98 6.24
N ASP A 206 7.49 -18.23 5.47
CA ASP A 206 6.64 -19.44 5.60
C ASP A 206 7.41 -20.72 5.25
N ALA A 207 8.28 -20.67 4.23
CA ALA A 207 9.12 -21.81 3.84
C ALA A 207 10.08 -22.26 4.97
N ARG A 208 10.68 -21.30 5.67
CA ARG A 208 11.57 -21.57 6.81
C ARG A 208 10.85 -22.21 7.98
N VAL A 209 9.58 -21.85 8.21
CA VAL A 209 8.79 -22.35 9.34
C VAL A 209 8.14 -23.69 9.04
N SER A 210 7.62 -23.88 7.82
CA SER A 210 6.85 -25.08 7.46
C SER A 210 7.70 -26.25 6.98
N GLY A 211 8.93 -26.00 6.51
CA GLY A 211 9.82 -27.02 5.95
C GLY A 211 9.27 -27.73 4.71
N CYS A 212 8.19 -27.23 4.09
CA CYS A 212 7.47 -27.89 3.01
C CYS A 212 7.13 -26.92 1.85
N VAL A 213 7.02 -27.52 0.65
CA VAL A 213 6.87 -26.93 -0.70
C VAL A 213 8.04 -26.06 -1.12
N ASP A 214 8.53 -26.29 -2.34
CA ASP A 214 9.53 -25.47 -3.00
C ASP A 214 8.99 -24.03 -3.15
N PRO A 215 9.46 -23.07 -2.31
CA PRO A 215 8.94 -21.72 -2.32
C PRO A 215 9.36 -20.98 -3.59
N GLU A 216 10.33 -21.53 -4.34
CA GLU A 216 10.87 -20.99 -5.58
C GLU A 216 9.77 -20.78 -6.62
N SER A 217 8.75 -21.64 -6.66
CA SER A 217 7.62 -21.53 -7.60
C SER A 217 6.80 -20.25 -7.44
N LEU A 218 6.63 -19.74 -6.20
CA LEU A 218 5.92 -18.49 -5.93
C LEU A 218 6.86 -17.28 -5.90
N ILE A 219 8.12 -17.49 -5.54
CA ILE A 219 9.11 -16.42 -5.37
C ILE A 219 9.69 -15.99 -6.71
N GLN A 220 9.94 -16.91 -7.64
CA GLN A 220 10.63 -16.60 -8.90
C GLN A 220 9.89 -15.53 -9.73
N PRO A 221 8.55 -15.61 -9.93
CA PRO A 221 7.82 -14.54 -10.62
C PRO A 221 7.95 -13.17 -9.94
N LEU A 222 7.99 -13.14 -8.61
CA LEU A 222 8.16 -11.91 -7.83
C LEU A 222 9.57 -11.33 -8.00
N LYS A 223 10.61 -12.18 -7.99
CA LYS A 223 12.01 -11.79 -8.24
C LYS A 223 12.19 -11.22 -9.64
N ASP A 224 11.66 -11.92 -10.65
CA ASP A 224 11.74 -11.48 -12.04
C ASP A 224 11.12 -10.10 -12.20
N LEU A 225 9.90 -9.91 -11.67
CA LEU A 225 9.23 -8.63 -11.73
C LEU A 225 9.98 -7.52 -10.97
N LEU A 226 10.56 -7.79 -9.81
CA LEU A 226 11.43 -6.84 -9.11
C LEU A 226 12.68 -6.49 -9.93
N GLY A 227 13.27 -7.46 -10.63
CA GLY A 227 14.41 -7.25 -11.52
C GLY A 227 14.08 -6.29 -12.66
N TYR A 228 12.93 -6.50 -13.30
CA TYR A 228 12.43 -5.60 -14.34
C TYR A 228 12.11 -4.20 -13.81
N LEU A 229 11.37 -4.10 -12.70
CA LEU A 229 11.11 -2.82 -12.04
C LEU A 229 12.41 -2.13 -11.62
N GLY A 230 13.44 -2.89 -11.27
CA GLY A 230 14.78 -2.42 -10.92
C GLY A 230 15.52 -1.70 -12.05
N MET A 231 15.09 -1.86 -13.30
CA MET A 231 15.62 -1.08 -14.43
C MET A 231 15.19 0.39 -14.37
N ARG A 232 14.07 0.70 -13.70
CA ARG A 232 13.51 2.06 -13.59
C ARG A 232 13.57 2.61 -12.18
N TRP A 233 13.28 1.76 -11.20
CA TRP A 233 13.11 2.15 -9.80
C TRP A 233 14.22 1.54 -8.96
N VAL A 234 15.09 2.39 -8.42
CA VAL A 234 16.21 1.97 -7.56
C VAL A 234 15.72 1.18 -6.34
N ALA A 235 14.54 1.51 -5.80
CA ALA A 235 13.92 0.76 -4.70
C ALA A 235 13.72 -0.72 -5.04
N ALA A 236 13.18 -1.03 -6.22
CA ALA A 236 12.96 -2.40 -6.66
C ALA A 236 14.27 -3.20 -6.76
N LYS A 237 15.35 -2.58 -7.26
CA LYS A 237 16.68 -3.21 -7.29
C LYS A 237 17.21 -3.53 -5.90
N ARG A 238 16.99 -2.63 -4.92
CA ARG A 238 17.37 -2.86 -3.51
C ARG A 238 16.53 -3.98 -2.90
N TYR A 239 15.24 -4.04 -3.21
CA TYR A 239 14.36 -5.10 -2.73
C TYR A 239 14.73 -6.46 -3.30
N LEU A 240 15.01 -6.56 -4.59
CA LEU A 240 15.50 -7.81 -5.21
C LEU A 240 16.75 -8.32 -4.48
N ALA A 241 17.73 -7.45 -4.25
CA ALA A 241 18.95 -7.84 -3.54
C ALA A 241 18.67 -8.35 -2.11
N LYS A 242 17.70 -7.75 -1.40
CA LYS A 242 17.27 -8.24 -0.07
C LYS A 242 16.65 -9.63 -0.15
N VAL A 243 15.76 -9.85 -1.12
CA VAL A 243 15.11 -11.16 -1.36
C VAL A 243 16.15 -12.24 -1.70
N GLU A 244 17.13 -11.92 -2.54
CA GLU A 244 18.21 -12.85 -2.92
C GLU A 244 19.20 -13.13 -1.78
N SER A 245 19.34 -12.21 -0.83
CA SER A 245 20.23 -12.36 0.33
C SER A 245 19.57 -13.01 1.56
N SER A 246 18.26 -13.25 1.51
CA SER A 246 17.46 -13.81 2.60
C SER A 246 17.46 -15.33 2.53
#